data_AF-A0A8H8S8U7-F1
#
_entry.id   AF-A0A8H8S8U7-F1
#
_cell.length_a   1.000
_cell.length_b   1.000
_cell.length_c   1.000
_cell.angle_alpha   90.00
_cell.angle_beta   90.00
_cell.angle_gamma   90.00
#
_symmetry.space_group_name_H-M   'P 1'
#
loop_
_entity.id
_entity.type
_entity.pdbx_description
1 polymer ?
#
loop_
_entity_poly.entity_id
_entity_poly.type
_entity_poly.pdbx_seq_one_letter_code
_entity_poly.pdbx_strand_id
1 'polypeptide(L)'
;RNDPSTSTIKHYIALGKAYATFYKTGAKAIYTNFRASQGIQDLVDTKHDSSIPTAVSANALTRSEFQLLYRNWHDIKRVPIFGLVFIICGEFTPLVVIALSSVVPWTCRIPRQIEADRKKLETRRGISFRNLIVEPPTEKGVGALERMQVLHISWSLGLSSSAWDWLGGQYPGLPTWVLRRKVASSVEYLELDDKLLGDPKRVDELEVEEVRMALVERGVDVLGKSSESLRADLIAWLKSRESAPVEKLLLTRPSVWPVKPQYLSDKSS
;
A
#
# COMPACT_ATOMS: atom_id res chain seq x y z
N ARG A 1 -33.93 -37.25 4.55
CA ARG A 1 -33.48 -36.62 5.82
C ARG A 1 -31.97 -36.44 5.69
N ASN A 2 -31.49 -35.23 5.38
CA ASN A 2 -30.05 -35.00 5.23
C ASN A 2 -29.43 -34.97 6.63
N ASP A 3 -28.48 -35.86 6.90
CA ASP A 3 -27.76 -35.91 8.16
C ASP A 3 -26.88 -34.63 8.27
N PRO A 4 -27.05 -33.81 9.33
CA PRO A 4 -26.27 -32.58 9.51
C PRO A 4 -24.75 -32.81 9.48
N SER A 5 -24.28 -34.00 9.90
CA SER A 5 -22.87 -34.37 9.86
C SER A 5 -22.30 -34.47 8.44
N THR A 6 -23.08 -35.03 7.51
CA THR A 6 -22.70 -35.20 6.10
C THR A 6 -22.66 -33.85 5.37
N SER A 7 -23.56 -32.93 5.73
CA SER A 7 -23.55 -31.56 5.21
C SER A 7 -22.30 -30.79 5.65
N THR A 8 -21.89 -30.99 6.91
CA THR A 8 -20.71 -30.34 7.50
C THR A 8 -19.40 -30.83 6.89
N ILE A 9 -19.23 -32.15 6.68
CA ILE A 9 -18.04 -32.71 6.02
C ILE A 9 -17.92 -32.20 4.58
N LYS A 10 -19.03 -32.20 3.82
CA LYS A 10 -19.07 -31.64 2.46
C LYS A 10 -18.68 -30.16 2.44
N HIS A 11 -19.14 -29.39 3.42
CA HIS A 11 -18.77 -27.98 3.56
C HIS A 11 -17.27 -27.79 3.77
N TYR A 12 -16.64 -28.54 4.69
CA TYR A 12 -15.20 -28.43 4.94
C TYR A 12 -14.35 -28.86 3.74
N ILE A 13 -14.76 -29.91 3.02
CA ILE A 13 -14.07 -30.32 1.79
C ILE A 13 -14.18 -29.24 0.71
N ALA A 14 -15.38 -28.65 0.53
CA ALA A 14 -15.58 -27.56 -0.42
C ALA A 14 -14.73 -26.32 -0.05
N LEU A 15 -14.67 -25.99 1.24
CA LEU A 15 -13.86 -24.90 1.77
C LEU A 15 -12.36 -25.14 1.52
N GLY A 16 -11.85 -26.34 1.79
CA GLY A 16 -10.47 -26.71 1.51
C GLY A 16 -10.13 -26.59 0.02
N LYS A 17 -11.01 -27.08 -0.86
CA LYS A 17 -10.85 -26.93 -2.33
C LYS A 17 -10.84 -25.47 -2.78
N ALA A 18 -11.69 -24.63 -2.19
CA ALA A 18 -11.73 -23.20 -2.50
C ALA A 18 -10.40 -22.52 -2.13
N TYR A 19 -9.87 -22.78 -0.93
CA TYR A 19 -8.57 -22.25 -0.51
C TYR A 19 -7.42 -22.76 -1.37
N ALA A 20 -7.37 -24.06 -1.68
CA ALA A 20 -6.34 -24.62 -2.54
C ALA A 20 -6.35 -23.97 -3.94
N THR A 21 -7.55 -23.77 -4.50
CA THR A 21 -7.72 -23.08 -5.80
C THR A 21 -7.27 -21.62 -5.70
N PHE A 22 -7.63 -20.92 -4.64
CA PHE A 22 -7.25 -19.53 -4.41
C PHE A 22 -5.73 -19.37 -4.36
N TYR A 23 -5.02 -20.14 -3.52
CA TYR A 23 -3.56 -20.05 -3.42
C TYR A 23 -2.84 -20.49 -4.70
N LYS A 24 -3.37 -21.50 -5.41
CA LYS A 24 -2.84 -21.91 -6.72
C LYS A 24 -2.96 -20.77 -7.74
N THR A 25 -4.11 -20.09 -7.78
CA THR A 25 -4.32 -18.93 -8.65
C THR A 25 -3.41 -17.77 -8.26
N GLY A 26 -3.26 -17.48 -6.97
CA GLY A 26 -2.35 -16.46 -6.47
C GLY A 26 -0.90 -16.73 -6.84
N ALA A 27 -0.42 -17.96 -6.68
CA ALA A 27 0.94 -18.37 -7.08
C ALA A 27 1.14 -18.27 -8.61
N LYS A 28 0.14 -18.66 -9.41
CA LYS A 28 0.18 -18.48 -10.86
C LYS A 28 0.27 -17.01 -11.24
N ALA A 29 -0.49 -16.14 -10.55
CA ALA A 29 -0.46 -14.70 -10.77
C ALA A 29 0.92 -14.09 -10.47
N ILE A 30 1.62 -14.56 -9.42
CA ILE A 30 3.01 -14.13 -9.14
C ILE A 30 3.91 -14.48 -10.32
N TYR A 31 3.84 -15.71 -10.82
CA TYR A 31 4.66 -16.14 -11.95
C TYR A 31 4.36 -15.34 -13.22
N THR A 32 3.08 -15.11 -13.55
CA THR A 32 2.71 -14.31 -14.72
C THR A 32 3.16 -12.86 -14.59
N ASN A 33 3.02 -12.27 -13.41
CA ASN A 33 3.46 -10.89 -13.14
C ASN A 33 4.99 -10.78 -13.24
N PHE A 34 5.72 -11.76 -12.72
CA PHE A 34 7.18 -11.81 -12.85
C PHE A 34 7.61 -11.89 -14.31
N ARG A 35 6.99 -12.78 -15.10
CA ARG A 35 7.30 -12.89 -16.53
C ARG A 35 6.96 -11.61 -17.29
N ALA A 36 5.82 -10.99 -17.00
CA ALA A 36 5.42 -9.73 -17.61
C ALA A 36 6.34 -8.56 -17.21
N SER A 37 6.89 -8.57 -15.98
CA SER A 37 7.77 -7.51 -15.51
C SER A 37 9.18 -7.58 -16.10
N GLN A 38 9.63 -8.74 -16.58
CA GLN A 38 11.00 -8.92 -17.09
C GLN A 38 11.33 -7.98 -18.25
N GLY A 39 10.47 -7.92 -19.28
CA GLY A 39 10.74 -7.03 -20.43
C GLY A 39 10.74 -5.55 -20.06
N ILE A 40 9.96 -5.17 -19.05
CA ILE A 40 9.92 -3.80 -18.53
C ILE A 40 11.20 -3.50 -17.73
N GLN A 41 11.64 -4.45 -16.90
CA GLN A 41 12.88 -4.34 -16.14
C GLN A 41 14.09 -4.25 -17.08
N ASP A 42 14.15 -5.10 -18.12
CA ASP A 42 15.21 -5.08 -19.12
C ASP A 42 15.27 -3.71 -19.84
N LEU A 43 14.11 -3.11 -20.14
CA LEU A 43 14.03 -1.78 -20.70
C LEU A 43 14.62 -0.73 -19.75
N VAL A 44 14.28 -0.78 -18.46
CA VAL A 44 14.81 0.14 -17.44
C VAL A 44 16.32 -0.02 -17.27
N ASP A 45 16.80 -1.27 -17.25
CA ASP A 45 18.20 -1.59 -17.01
C ASP A 45 19.08 -1.18 -18.21
N THR A 46 18.61 -1.43 -19.43
CA THR A 46 19.40 -1.20 -20.65
C THR A 46 19.30 0.23 -21.21
N LYS A 47 18.14 0.88 -21.09
CA LYS A 47 17.90 2.20 -21.72
C LYS A 47 17.85 3.36 -20.73
N HIS A 48 17.78 3.08 -19.43
CA HIS A 48 17.58 4.10 -18.39
C HIS A 48 18.46 3.89 -17.16
N ASP A 49 19.65 3.29 -17.35
CA ASP A 49 20.69 3.12 -16.31
C ASP A 49 20.18 2.45 -15.02
N SER A 50 19.26 1.48 -15.15
CA SER A 50 18.62 0.79 -14.02
C SER A 50 17.86 1.74 -13.07
N SER A 51 17.47 2.92 -13.56
CA SER A 51 16.81 3.98 -12.79
C SER A 51 15.34 4.13 -13.22
N ILE A 52 14.43 3.69 -12.35
CA ILE A 52 12.98 3.89 -12.53
C ILE A 52 12.63 5.38 -12.63
N PRO A 53 13.16 6.30 -11.78
CA PRO A 53 12.89 7.73 -11.94
C PRO A 53 13.27 8.29 -13.31
N THR A 54 14.39 7.81 -13.88
CA THR A 54 14.85 8.20 -15.22
C THR A 54 13.88 7.69 -16.29
N ALA A 55 13.47 6.43 -16.22
CA ALA A 55 12.51 5.84 -17.16
C ALA A 55 11.14 6.55 -17.14
N VAL A 56 10.61 6.83 -15.94
CA VAL A 56 9.37 7.60 -15.77
C VAL A 56 9.53 9.02 -16.32
N SER A 57 10.68 9.65 -16.11
CA SER A 57 10.92 11.01 -16.61
C SER A 57 11.09 11.10 -18.10
N ALA A 58 11.54 10.02 -18.74
CA ALA A 58 11.58 9.85 -20.18
C ALA A 58 10.24 9.42 -20.80
N ASN A 59 9.16 9.32 -20.00
CA ASN A 59 7.86 8.77 -20.41
C ASN A 59 7.96 7.35 -21.01
N ALA A 60 8.96 6.57 -20.58
CA ALA A 60 9.19 5.22 -21.08
C ALA A 60 8.34 4.15 -20.35
N LEU A 61 7.65 4.53 -19.28
CA LEU A 61 6.79 3.65 -18.49
C LEU A 61 5.39 4.23 -18.39
N THR A 62 4.39 3.38 -18.55
CA THR A 62 3.01 3.65 -18.15
C THR A 62 2.85 3.45 -16.64
N ARG A 63 1.77 4.02 -16.07
CA ARG A 63 1.42 3.79 -14.66
C ARG A 63 1.26 2.30 -14.33
N SER A 64 0.59 1.54 -15.19
CA SER A 64 0.39 0.10 -15.00
C SER A 64 1.71 -0.68 -14.97
N GLU A 65 2.67 -0.33 -15.82
CA GLU A 65 4.00 -0.97 -15.86
C GLU A 65 4.81 -0.63 -14.61
N PHE A 66 4.78 0.64 -14.19
CA PHE A 66 5.39 1.08 -12.93
C PHE A 66 4.82 0.33 -11.72
N GLN A 67 3.48 0.25 -11.63
CA GLN A 67 2.79 -0.49 -10.57
C GLN A 67 3.11 -1.99 -10.62
N LEU A 68 3.19 -2.58 -11.82
CA LEU A 68 3.58 -3.98 -11.99
C LEU A 68 4.99 -4.24 -11.46
N LEU A 69 5.99 -3.42 -11.82
CA LEU A 69 7.37 -3.54 -11.31
C LEU A 69 7.41 -3.46 -9.78
N TYR A 70 6.76 -2.44 -9.21
CA TYR A 70 6.76 -2.22 -7.77
C TYR A 70 6.11 -3.37 -7.00
N ARG A 71 4.92 -3.80 -7.44
CA ARG A 71 4.12 -4.84 -6.78
C ARG A 71 4.72 -6.24 -6.97
N ASN A 72 5.24 -6.55 -8.15
CA ASN A 72 5.88 -7.83 -8.41
C ASN A 72 7.11 -8.04 -7.50
N TRP A 73 7.93 -7.01 -7.30
CA TRP A 73 9.08 -7.11 -6.41
C TRP A 73 8.70 -7.36 -4.94
N HIS A 74 7.57 -6.79 -4.50
CA HIS A 74 7.01 -7.04 -3.18
C HIS A 74 6.66 -8.53 -2.98
N ASP A 75 6.02 -9.13 -3.99
CA ASP A 75 5.58 -10.52 -3.95
C ASP A 75 6.74 -11.50 -4.05
N ILE A 76 7.67 -11.30 -4.99
CA ILE A 76 8.83 -12.18 -5.20
C ILE A 76 9.67 -12.31 -3.92
N LYS A 77 9.89 -11.20 -3.20
CA LYS A 77 10.62 -11.22 -1.92
C LYS A 77 9.94 -12.05 -0.84
N ARG A 78 8.62 -12.25 -0.92
CA ARG A 78 7.82 -13.00 0.05
C ARG A 78 7.63 -14.45 -0.33
N VAL A 79 7.80 -14.81 -1.61
CA VAL A 79 7.66 -16.19 -2.09
C VAL A 79 8.52 -17.19 -1.29
N PRO A 80 9.82 -16.93 -0.96
CA PRO A 80 10.61 -17.89 -0.21
C PRO A 80 10.05 -18.18 1.19
N ILE A 81 9.69 -17.13 1.94
CA ILE A 81 9.16 -17.27 3.31
C ILE A 81 7.75 -17.88 3.26
N PHE A 82 6.93 -17.46 2.30
CA PHE A 82 5.60 -18.03 2.09
C PHE A 82 5.65 -19.52 1.72
N GLY A 83 6.58 -19.90 0.84
CA GLY A 83 6.83 -21.30 0.49
C GLY A 83 7.32 -22.12 1.68
N LEU A 84 8.19 -21.55 2.52
CA LEU A 84 8.65 -22.20 3.74
C LEU A 84 7.49 -22.46 4.73
N VAL A 85 6.62 -21.47 4.93
CA VAL A 85 5.40 -21.66 5.75
C VAL A 85 4.53 -22.77 5.18
N PHE A 86 4.36 -22.82 3.86
CA PHE A 86 3.58 -23.88 3.21
C PHE A 86 4.20 -25.27 3.42
N ILE A 87 5.53 -25.39 3.33
CA ILE A 87 6.24 -26.66 3.56
C ILE A 87 6.11 -27.13 5.01
N ILE A 88 6.26 -26.22 5.98
CA ILE A 88 6.22 -26.54 7.42
C ILE A 88 4.80 -26.85 7.87
N CYS A 89 3.82 -26.03 7.46
CA CYS A 89 2.44 -26.11 7.93
C CYS A 89 1.57 -27.06 7.10
N GLY A 90 2.00 -27.44 5.90
CA GLY A 90 1.29 -28.38 5.03
C GLY A 90 -0.19 -28.02 4.86
N GLU A 91 -1.08 -28.93 5.23
CA GLU A 91 -2.54 -28.74 5.15
C GLU A 91 -3.08 -27.68 6.13
N PHE A 92 -2.33 -27.34 7.19
CA PHE A 92 -2.70 -26.28 8.14
C PHE A 92 -2.34 -24.87 7.66
N THR A 93 -1.69 -24.73 6.51
CA THR A 93 -1.27 -23.44 5.95
C THR A 93 -2.39 -22.40 5.84
N PRO A 94 -3.64 -22.74 5.44
CA PRO A 94 -4.73 -21.75 5.42
C PRO A 94 -5.00 -21.11 6.79
N LEU A 95 -4.84 -21.84 7.89
CA LEU A 95 -5.03 -21.28 9.25
C LEU A 95 -3.87 -20.37 9.65
N VAL A 96 -2.63 -20.77 9.33
CA VAL A 96 -1.41 -20.02 9.67
C VAL A 96 -1.32 -18.73 8.87
N VAL A 97 -1.65 -18.79 7.58
CA VAL A 97 -1.63 -17.63 6.68
C VAL A 97 -2.64 -16.58 7.09
N ILE A 98 -3.82 -16.97 7.61
CA ILE A 98 -4.81 -16.02 8.16
C ILE A 98 -4.20 -15.19 9.30
N ALA A 99 -3.33 -15.77 10.13
CA ALA A 99 -2.69 -15.09 11.26
C ALA A 99 -1.49 -14.22 10.85
N LEU A 100 -0.88 -14.46 9.67
CA LEU A 100 0.41 -13.88 9.27
C LEU A 100 0.34 -13.13 7.93
N SER A 101 -0.45 -12.04 7.84
CA SER A 101 -0.59 -11.24 6.60
C SER A 101 0.74 -10.66 6.08
N SER A 102 1.74 -10.48 6.94
CA SER A 102 3.05 -9.91 6.61
C SER A 102 3.89 -10.78 5.67
N VAL A 103 3.71 -12.11 5.74
CA VAL A 103 4.47 -13.11 4.97
C VAL A 103 3.81 -13.41 3.62
N VAL A 104 2.54 -13.03 3.46
CA VAL A 104 1.70 -13.46 2.35
C VAL A 104 1.83 -12.49 1.18
N PRO A 105 2.18 -12.96 -0.03
CA PRO A 105 2.16 -12.16 -1.25
C PRO A 105 0.78 -11.54 -1.48
N TRP A 106 0.71 -10.37 -2.09
CA TRP A 106 -0.54 -9.65 -2.35
C TRP A 106 -1.54 -10.47 -3.16
N THR A 107 -1.08 -11.21 -4.17
CA THR A 107 -1.93 -12.13 -4.96
C THR A 107 -2.53 -13.27 -4.15
N CYS A 108 -1.98 -13.56 -2.97
CA CYS A 108 -2.42 -14.63 -2.07
C CYS A 108 -3.15 -14.09 -0.83
N ARG A 109 -3.52 -12.80 -0.79
CA ARG A 109 -4.27 -12.22 0.34
C ARG A 109 -5.76 -12.32 0.13
N ILE A 110 -6.45 -12.88 1.12
CA ILE A 110 -7.90 -13.01 1.12
C ILE A 110 -8.52 -11.64 1.46
N PRO A 111 -9.70 -11.26 0.92
CA PRO A 111 -10.33 -9.95 1.15
C PRO A 111 -10.42 -9.54 2.62
N ARG A 112 -10.78 -10.48 3.51
CA ARG A 112 -10.86 -10.24 4.97
C ARG A 112 -9.51 -9.84 5.57
N GLN A 113 -8.40 -10.37 5.05
CA GLN A 113 -7.06 -9.99 5.50
C GLN A 113 -6.72 -8.57 5.05
N ILE A 114 -7.05 -8.21 3.82
CA ILE A 114 -6.83 -6.85 3.28
C ILE A 114 -7.62 -5.83 4.11
N GLU A 115 -8.88 -6.12 4.41
CA GLU A 115 -9.72 -5.27 5.25
C GLU A 115 -9.18 -5.13 6.68
N ALA A 116 -8.73 -6.24 7.30
CA ALA A 116 -8.13 -6.23 8.62
C ALA A 116 -6.81 -5.42 8.66
N ASP A 117 -5.95 -5.58 7.64
CA ASP A 117 -4.71 -4.83 7.50
C ASP A 117 -4.99 -3.32 7.36
N ARG A 118 -5.98 -2.95 6.52
CA ARG A 118 -6.44 -1.56 6.37
C ARG A 118 -6.96 -0.99 7.68
N LYS A 119 -7.82 -1.73 8.39
CA LYS A 119 -8.38 -1.29 9.67
C LYS A 119 -7.28 -1.05 10.71
N LYS A 120 -6.30 -1.94 10.78
CA LYS A 120 -5.13 -1.79 11.65
C LYS A 120 -4.32 -0.55 11.28
N LEU A 121 -4.11 -0.30 9.98
CA LEU A 121 -3.36 0.84 9.50
C LEU A 121 -4.08 2.17 9.77
N GLU A 122 -5.39 2.27 9.48
CA GLU A 122 -6.21 3.46 9.79
C GLU A 122 -6.25 3.76 11.29
N THR A 123 -6.35 2.73 12.12
CA THR A 123 -6.29 2.89 13.59
C THR A 123 -4.95 3.49 14.02
N ARG A 124 -3.84 2.93 13.52
CA ARG A 124 -2.48 3.41 13.82
C ARG A 124 -2.28 4.85 13.34
N ARG A 125 -2.75 5.16 12.15
CA ARG A 125 -2.74 6.50 11.56
C ARG A 125 -3.54 7.48 12.42
N GLY A 126 -4.76 7.11 12.81
CA GLY A 126 -5.60 7.88 13.73
C GLY A 126 -4.90 8.20 15.05
N ILE A 127 -4.23 7.23 15.67
CA ILE A 127 -3.41 7.43 16.88
C ILE A 127 -2.27 8.41 16.58
N SER A 128 -1.54 8.21 15.48
CA SER A 128 -0.38 9.04 15.13
C SER A 128 -0.75 10.50 14.89
N PHE A 129 -1.86 10.78 14.21
CA PHE A 129 -2.34 12.14 13.97
C PHE A 129 -2.82 12.84 15.25
N ARG A 130 -3.43 12.13 16.21
CA ARG A 130 -3.81 12.72 17.50
C ARG A 130 -2.60 13.21 18.31
N ASN A 131 -1.45 12.57 18.12
CA ASN A 131 -0.21 12.86 18.84
C ASN A 131 0.76 13.74 18.02
N LEU A 132 0.40 14.13 16.79
CA LEU A 132 1.24 14.98 15.95
C LEU A 132 1.01 16.43 16.33
N ILE A 133 1.95 17.01 17.07
CA ILE A 133 1.92 18.41 17.56
C ILE A 133 2.81 19.32 16.70
N VAL A 134 3.51 18.75 15.71
CA VAL A 134 4.50 19.47 14.90
C VAL A 134 3.84 20.00 13.62
N GLU A 135 4.10 21.26 13.29
CA GLU A 135 3.66 21.84 12.02
C GLU A 135 4.30 21.11 10.83
N PRO A 136 3.59 20.97 9.69
CA PRO A 136 4.17 20.37 8.50
C PRO A 136 5.29 21.26 7.94
N PRO A 137 6.33 20.66 7.32
CA PRO A 137 7.42 21.44 6.74
C PRO A 137 6.92 22.31 5.59
N THR A 138 7.53 23.48 5.44
CA THR A 138 7.34 24.35 4.26
C THR A 138 8.24 23.91 3.11
N GLU A 139 9.42 23.37 3.41
CA GLU A 139 10.41 22.96 2.42
C GLU A 139 10.16 21.53 1.91
N LYS A 140 10.46 21.31 0.63
CA LYS A 140 10.44 19.97 0.01
C LYS A 140 11.65 19.16 0.44
N GLY A 141 11.46 17.88 0.71
CA GLY A 141 12.54 16.92 0.92
C GLY A 141 12.53 16.29 2.32
N VAL A 142 12.69 14.97 2.35
CA VAL A 142 12.75 14.17 3.59
C VAL A 142 13.90 14.56 4.53
N GLY A 143 14.93 15.25 4.02
CA GLY A 143 16.02 15.79 4.83
C GLY A 143 15.56 16.87 5.82
N ALA A 144 14.59 17.69 5.42
CA ALA A 144 14.04 18.78 6.25
C ALA A 144 13.09 18.28 7.36
N LEU A 145 12.68 17.01 7.31
CA LEU A 145 11.75 16.46 8.29
C LEU A 145 12.40 16.26 9.65
N GLU A 146 11.69 16.61 10.72
CA GLU A 146 12.05 16.23 12.08
C GLU A 146 11.82 14.75 12.34
N ARG A 147 12.47 14.17 13.36
CA ARG A 147 12.31 12.75 13.68
C ARG A 147 10.85 12.37 13.91
N MET A 148 10.08 13.20 14.62
CA MET A 148 8.67 12.91 14.90
C MET A 148 7.79 12.94 13.65
N GLN A 149 8.08 13.81 12.69
CA GLN A 149 7.41 13.83 11.38
C GLN A 149 7.76 12.57 10.57
N VAL A 150 9.03 12.16 10.52
CA VAL A 150 9.45 10.92 9.85
C VAL A 150 8.80 9.70 10.50
N LEU A 151 8.72 9.66 11.83
CA LEU A 151 8.06 8.58 12.58
C LEU A 151 6.56 8.55 12.27
N HIS A 152 5.90 9.72 12.27
CA HIS A 152 4.50 9.85 11.91
C HIS A 152 4.23 9.29 10.51
N ILE A 153 4.98 9.73 9.49
CA ILE A 153 4.81 9.25 8.12
C ILE A 153 5.03 7.73 8.07
N SER A 154 6.09 7.24 8.72
CA SER A 154 6.39 5.80 8.78
C SER A 154 5.23 4.99 9.40
N TRP A 155 4.61 5.51 10.45
CA TRP A 155 3.47 4.88 11.11
C TRP A 155 2.19 4.95 10.27
N SER A 156 1.86 6.12 9.75
CA SER A 156 0.67 6.42 8.93
C SER A 156 0.63 5.62 7.63
N LEU A 157 1.81 5.31 7.07
CA LEU A 157 1.98 4.50 5.86
C LEU A 157 2.30 3.02 6.14
N GLY A 158 2.53 2.64 7.40
CA GLY A 158 2.82 1.24 7.75
C GLY A 158 4.21 0.76 7.31
N LEU A 159 5.19 1.66 7.18
CA LEU A 159 6.54 1.33 6.69
C LEU A 159 7.39 0.55 7.71
N SER A 160 6.98 0.54 8.98
CA SER A 160 7.62 -0.22 10.07
C SER A 160 6.61 -1.17 10.74
N SER A 161 7.10 -2.34 11.16
CA SER A 161 6.32 -3.27 12.00
C SER A 161 6.14 -2.69 13.40
N SER A 162 4.97 -2.93 14.00
CA SER A 162 4.67 -2.54 15.38
C SER A 162 5.58 -3.19 16.42
N ALA A 163 6.25 -4.31 16.07
CA ALA A 163 7.24 -4.93 16.95
C ALA A 163 8.44 -4.00 17.22
N TRP A 164 8.82 -3.16 16.25
CA TRP A 164 9.88 -2.17 16.44
C TRP A 164 9.48 -1.05 17.38
N ASP A 165 8.17 -0.78 17.50
CA ASP A 165 7.67 0.23 18.42
C ASP A 165 7.80 -0.25 19.88
N TRP A 166 7.74 -1.57 20.11
CA TRP A 166 7.98 -2.19 21.42
C TRP A 166 9.48 -2.30 21.76
N LEU A 167 10.33 -2.64 20.79
CA LEU A 167 11.78 -2.81 20.99
C LEU A 167 12.54 -1.48 21.19
N GLY A 168 11.96 -0.34 20.80
CA GLY A 168 12.67 0.96 20.72
C GLY A 168 12.97 1.65 22.05
N GLY A 169 12.47 1.17 23.20
CA GLY A 169 12.70 1.80 24.50
C GLY A 169 12.28 3.28 24.53
N GLN A 170 13.23 4.19 24.83
CA GLN A 170 12.98 5.65 24.92
C GLN A 170 12.71 6.33 23.57
N TYR A 171 13.04 5.68 22.45
CA TYR A 171 12.77 6.19 21.10
C TYR A 171 11.94 5.16 20.32
N PRO A 172 10.61 5.32 20.21
CA PRO A 172 9.78 4.34 19.55
C PRO A 172 10.21 4.15 18.08
N GLY A 173 10.25 2.89 17.64
CA GLY A 173 10.45 2.50 16.25
C GLY A 173 11.91 2.27 15.83
N LEU A 174 12.12 2.29 14.51
CA LEU A 174 13.43 2.03 13.89
C LEU A 174 14.43 3.19 14.13
N PRO A 175 15.75 2.93 13.96
CA PRO A 175 16.76 3.99 13.92
C PRO A 175 16.39 5.09 12.90
N THR A 176 16.68 6.36 13.21
CA THR A 176 16.25 7.52 12.41
C THR A 176 16.68 7.41 10.95
N TRP A 177 17.89 6.95 10.66
CA TRP A 177 18.41 6.83 9.30
C TRP A 177 17.62 5.78 8.48
N VAL A 178 17.19 4.68 9.10
CA VAL A 178 16.35 3.66 8.46
C VAL A 178 14.97 4.23 8.16
N LEU A 179 14.38 4.92 9.14
CA LEU A 179 13.08 5.59 8.96
C LEU A 179 13.14 6.60 7.82
N ARG A 180 14.15 7.48 7.81
CA ARG A 180 14.36 8.47 6.74
C ARG A 180 14.50 7.80 5.38
N ARG A 181 15.31 6.75 5.26
CA ARG A 181 15.45 6.00 4.00
C ARG A 181 14.12 5.43 3.51
N LYS A 182 13.34 4.81 4.40
CA LYS A 182 12.02 4.25 4.05
C LYS A 182 11.02 5.33 3.63
N VAL A 183 10.99 6.44 4.35
CA VAL A 183 10.13 7.60 4.03
C VAL A 183 10.57 8.22 2.70
N ALA A 184 11.87 8.39 2.46
CA ALA A 184 12.40 8.88 1.18
C ALA A 184 11.99 7.99 0.00
N SER A 185 12.15 6.67 0.11
CA SER A 185 11.68 5.75 -0.94
C SER A 185 10.16 5.81 -1.15
N SER A 186 9.38 6.04 -0.09
CA SER A 186 7.92 6.15 -0.21
C SER A 186 7.51 7.48 -0.85
N VAL A 187 8.17 8.58 -0.50
CA VAL A 187 7.96 9.88 -1.13
C VAL A 187 8.33 9.82 -2.61
N GLU A 188 9.50 9.28 -2.97
CA GLU A 188 9.90 9.08 -4.37
C GLU A 188 8.88 8.25 -5.14
N TYR A 189 8.44 7.12 -4.58
CA TYR A 189 7.38 6.30 -5.18
C TYR A 189 6.10 7.10 -5.45
N LEU A 190 5.64 7.89 -4.49
CA LEU A 190 4.43 8.71 -4.64
C LEU A 190 4.62 9.82 -5.69
N GLU A 191 5.80 10.46 -5.75
CA GLU A 191 6.08 11.46 -6.78
C GLU A 191 6.06 10.86 -8.20
N LEU A 192 6.58 9.64 -8.36
CA LEU A 192 6.53 8.92 -9.62
C LEU A 192 5.10 8.47 -9.98
N ASP A 193 4.34 7.94 -9.03
CA ASP A 193 2.94 7.54 -9.26
C ASP A 193 2.05 8.74 -9.59
N ASP A 194 2.20 9.85 -8.88
CA ASP A 194 1.50 11.12 -9.15
C ASP A 194 1.82 11.63 -10.57
N LYS A 195 3.10 11.58 -10.98
CA LYS A 195 3.53 11.97 -12.33
C LYS A 195 2.90 11.08 -13.43
N LEU A 196 2.82 9.77 -13.18
CA LEU A 196 2.25 8.81 -14.15
C LEU A 196 0.72 8.85 -14.19
N LEU A 197 0.06 9.21 -13.08
CA LEU A 197 -1.37 9.54 -13.06
C LEU A 197 -1.63 10.78 -13.93
N GLY A 198 -0.83 11.83 -13.76
CA GLY A 198 -0.95 13.05 -14.55
C GLY A 198 -2.27 13.76 -14.26
N ASP A 199 -3.12 13.92 -15.29
CA ASP A 199 -4.40 14.61 -15.16
C ASP A 199 -5.30 13.95 -14.09
N PRO A 200 -5.75 14.68 -13.05
CA PRO A 200 -6.67 14.18 -12.04
C PRO A 200 -7.95 13.55 -12.61
N LYS A 201 -8.40 13.93 -13.82
CA LYS A 201 -9.56 13.30 -14.48
C LYS A 201 -9.35 11.82 -14.78
N ARG A 202 -8.11 11.38 -14.98
CA ARG A 202 -7.78 9.95 -15.20
C ARG A 202 -8.05 9.09 -13.98
N VAL A 203 -8.27 9.69 -12.81
CA VAL A 203 -8.73 8.96 -11.62
C VAL A 203 -10.04 8.24 -11.91
N ASP A 204 -10.94 8.77 -12.74
CA ASP A 204 -12.24 8.15 -13.06
C ASP A 204 -12.09 6.87 -13.89
N GLU A 205 -10.99 6.71 -14.63
CA GLU A 205 -10.67 5.53 -15.43
C GLU A 205 -10.15 4.36 -14.58
N LEU A 206 -9.71 4.64 -13.34
CA LEU A 206 -9.18 3.61 -12.45
C LEU A 206 -10.29 2.72 -11.91
N GLU A 207 -9.99 1.44 -11.76
CA GLU A 207 -10.82 0.52 -10.99
C GLU A 207 -10.86 0.95 -9.51
N VAL A 208 -11.98 0.70 -8.82
CA VAL A 208 -12.22 1.24 -7.48
C VAL A 208 -11.21 0.73 -6.45
N GLU A 209 -10.81 -0.54 -6.53
CA GLU A 209 -9.77 -1.09 -5.67
C GLU A 209 -8.38 -0.50 -5.97
N GLU A 210 -8.10 -0.12 -7.22
CA GLU A 210 -6.87 0.62 -7.56
C GLU A 210 -6.85 2.01 -6.92
N VAL A 211 -7.98 2.74 -6.92
CA VAL A 211 -8.12 4.01 -6.19
C VAL A 211 -7.91 3.79 -4.69
N ARG A 212 -8.48 2.72 -4.14
CA ARG A 212 -8.34 2.37 -2.73
C ARG A 212 -6.89 2.09 -2.34
N MET A 213 -6.15 1.34 -3.16
CA MET A 213 -4.73 1.08 -2.94
C MET A 213 -3.91 2.37 -3.02
N ALA A 214 -4.11 3.18 -4.06
CA ALA A 214 -3.44 4.46 -4.25
C ALA A 214 -3.63 5.41 -3.05
N LEU A 215 -4.83 5.45 -2.47
CA LEU A 215 -5.14 6.21 -1.26
C LEU A 215 -4.47 5.64 0.00
N VAL A 216 -4.45 4.32 0.16
CA VAL A 216 -3.77 3.67 1.29
C VAL A 216 -2.27 3.99 1.27
N GLU A 217 -1.64 3.95 0.09
CA GLU A 217 -0.22 4.32 -0.13
C GLU A 217 0.06 5.79 0.19
N ARG A 218 -0.94 6.67 0.02
CA ARG A 218 -0.90 8.10 0.36
C ARG A 218 -1.30 8.39 1.81
N GLY A 219 -1.54 7.37 2.62
CA GLY A 219 -1.91 7.57 4.02
C GLY A 219 -3.34 8.08 4.21
N VAL A 220 -4.27 7.77 3.31
CA VAL A 220 -5.68 8.18 3.40
C VAL A 220 -6.54 7.02 3.89
N ASP A 221 -7.51 7.32 4.75
CA ASP A 221 -8.47 6.34 5.27
C ASP A 221 -9.50 6.02 4.17
N VAL A 222 -9.80 4.74 3.96
CA VAL A 222 -10.61 4.22 2.85
C VAL A 222 -11.80 3.37 3.29
N LEU A 223 -11.78 2.83 4.51
CA LEU A 223 -12.86 1.97 5.01
C LEU A 223 -14.16 2.76 5.16
N GLY A 224 -15.27 2.15 4.74
CA GLY A 224 -16.61 2.76 4.81
C GLY A 224 -16.87 3.91 3.83
N LYS A 225 -15.92 4.27 2.96
CA LYS A 225 -16.11 5.32 1.94
C LYS A 225 -16.72 4.77 0.65
N SER A 226 -17.59 5.58 0.04
CA SER A 226 -18.13 5.31 -1.30
C SER A 226 -17.06 5.49 -2.38
N SER A 227 -17.28 4.92 -3.57
CA SER A 227 -16.41 5.10 -4.73
C SER A 227 -16.17 6.56 -5.07
N GLU A 228 -17.21 7.38 -4.99
CA GLU A 228 -17.17 8.80 -5.32
C GLU A 228 -16.31 9.56 -4.32
N SER A 229 -16.44 9.25 -3.03
CA SER A 229 -15.61 9.84 -1.97
C SER A 229 -14.14 9.46 -2.12
N LEU A 230 -13.85 8.19 -2.45
CA LEU A 230 -12.48 7.74 -2.70
C LEU A 230 -11.85 8.46 -3.91
N ARG A 231 -12.58 8.56 -5.03
CA ARG A 231 -12.09 9.29 -6.20
C ARG A 231 -11.88 10.77 -5.89
N ALA A 232 -12.81 11.41 -5.18
CA ALA A 232 -12.70 12.79 -4.75
C ALA A 232 -11.46 13.03 -3.86
N ASP A 233 -11.14 12.10 -2.97
CA ASP A 233 -9.92 12.18 -2.15
C ASP A 233 -8.65 12.09 -3.00
N LEU A 234 -8.58 11.17 -3.97
CA LEU A 234 -7.38 11.01 -4.81
C LEU A 234 -7.21 12.22 -5.75
N ILE A 235 -8.30 12.75 -6.30
CA ILE A 235 -8.29 13.99 -7.09
C ILE A 235 -7.80 15.17 -6.24
N ALA A 236 -8.29 15.29 -5.00
CA ALA A 236 -7.88 16.35 -4.08
C ALA A 236 -6.39 16.25 -3.73
N TRP A 237 -5.86 15.03 -3.55
CA TRP A 237 -4.42 14.80 -3.38
C TRP A 237 -3.64 15.34 -4.58
N LEU A 238 -3.98 14.89 -5.80
CA LEU A 238 -3.24 15.26 -7.02
C LEU A 238 -3.26 16.77 -7.26
N LYS A 239 -4.41 17.43 -7.07
CA LYS A 239 -4.50 18.89 -7.19
C LYS A 239 -3.70 19.61 -6.10
N SER A 240 -3.68 19.08 -4.88
CA SER A 240 -2.91 19.65 -3.78
C SER A 240 -1.40 19.59 -4.02
N ARG A 241 -0.92 18.64 -4.83
CA ARG A 241 0.50 18.51 -5.20
C ARG A 241 1.04 19.69 -5.99
N GLU A 242 0.18 20.49 -6.64
CA GLU A 242 0.58 21.71 -7.34
C GLU A 242 1.08 22.81 -6.39
N SER A 243 0.67 22.77 -5.12
CA SER A 243 0.96 23.82 -4.12
C SER A 243 1.60 23.31 -2.83
N ALA A 244 1.73 21.99 -2.65
CA ALA A 244 2.32 21.38 -1.46
C ALA A 244 3.19 20.16 -1.81
N PRO A 245 4.36 20.00 -1.15
CA PRO A 245 5.19 18.80 -1.29
C PRO A 245 4.49 17.56 -0.70
N VAL A 246 4.87 16.35 -1.13
CA VAL A 246 4.28 15.07 -0.67
C VAL A 246 4.34 15.00 0.86
N GLU A 247 5.48 15.38 1.43
CA GLU A 247 5.75 15.35 2.85
C GLU A 247 4.71 16.16 3.64
N LYS A 248 4.35 17.34 3.15
CA LYS A 248 3.32 18.18 3.76
C LYS A 248 1.94 17.50 3.70
N LEU A 249 1.59 16.88 2.57
CA LEU A 249 0.32 16.15 2.45
C LEU A 249 0.26 14.90 3.34
N LEU A 250 1.38 14.19 3.50
CA LEU A 250 1.49 13.01 4.38
C LEU A 250 1.38 13.36 5.87
N LEU A 251 1.69 14.60 6.25
CA LEU A 251 1.59 15.12 7.61
C LEU A 251 0.25 15.80 7.91
N THR A 252 -0.67 15.84 6.94
CA THR A 252 -1.94 16.54 7.04
C THR A 252 -3.10 15.65 6.61
N ARG A 253 -4.33 16.01 7.03
CA ARG A 253 -5.54 15.27 6.66
C ARG A 253 -6.19 15.85 5.40
N PRO A 254 -6.99 15.06 4.66
CA PRO A 254 -7.72 15.55 3.48
C PRO A 254 -8.53 16.82 3.72
N SER A 255 -9.06 17.01 4.94
CA SER A 255 -9.83 18.19 5.33
C SER A 255 -9.03 19.50 5.42
N VAL A 256 -7.69 19.41 5.49
CA VAL A 256 -6.77 20.55 5.64
C VAL A 256 -5.76 20.65 4.50
N TRP A 257 -5.91 19.82 3.46
CA TRP A 257 -5.10 19.96 2.26
C TRP A 257 -5.42 21.27 1.52
N PRO A 258 -4.48 21.80 0.71
CA PRO A 258 -4.70 22.99 -0.11
C PRO A 258 -5.97 22.90 -0.97
N VAL A 259 -6.20 21.73 -1.58
CA VAL A 259 -7.43 21.42 -2.30
C VAL A 259 -8.17 20.33 -1.53
N LYS A 260 -9.38 20.66 -1.07
CA LYS A 260 -10.22 19.72 -0.29
C LYS A 260 -11.02 18.81 -1.22
N PRO A 261 -11.30 17.56 -0.81
CA PRO A 261 -12.26 16.70 -1.48
C PRO A 261 -13.62 17.37 -1.65
N GLN A 262 -14.25 17.18 -2.81
CA GLN A 262 -15.50 17.85 -3.19
C GLN A 262 -16.61 17.69 -2.12
N TYR A 263 -16.81 16.47 -1.61
CA TYR A 263 -17.83 16.18 -0.60
C TYR A 263 -17.62 16.87 0.76
N LEU A 264 -16.43 17.44 1.01
CA LEU A 264 -16.16 18.28 2.19
C LEU A 264 -16.42 19.75 1.91
N SER A 265 -16.20 20.22 0.68
CA SER A 265 -16.48 21.59 0.26
C SER A 265 -17.99 21.88 0.27
N ASP A 266 -18.80 20.89 -0.14
CA ASP A 266 -20.27 21.00 -0.18
C ASP A 266 -20.91 21.12 1.21
N LYS A 267 -20.21 20.69 2.28
CA LYS A 267 -20.69 20.81 3.67
C LYS A 267 -20.30 22.13 4.34
N SER A 268 -19.42 22.90 3.72
CA SER A 268 -18.96 24.21 4.22
C SER A 268 -19.62 25.41 3.55
N SER A 269 -20.58 25.15 2.66
CA SER A 269 -21.39 26.17 1.95
C SER A 269 -22.81 26.23 2.50
#